data_AF-A0A6P5Z5I1-F1
#
_entry.id   AF-A0A6P5Z5I1-F1
#
_cell.length_a   1.000
_cell.length_b   1.000
_cell.length_c   1.000
_cell.angle_alpha   90.00
_cell.angle_beta   90.00
_cell.angle_gamma   90.00
#
_symmetry.space_group_name_H-M   'P 1'
#
loop_
_entity.id
_entity.type
_entity.pdbx_description
1 polymer ?
#
loop_
_entity_poly.entity_id
_entity_poly.type
_entity_poly.pdbx_seq_one_letter_code
_entity_poly.pdbx_strand_id
1 'polypeptide(L)'
;MMRLLTGASSDDSFHFEVDPRSLSTFGSTVIVEGCDQSRSISWVHAWTVTDGIITQVREYFNTSLTVTRLGNSSQSQNYDSSSPSSSSTSPLTAEITPVHCPYVWESSFSNKVGKSVPGLVLAI
;
A
#
# COMPACT_ATOMS: atom_id res chain seq x y z
N MET A 1 11.18 15.13 8.57
CA MET A 1 10.28 14.12 9.16
C MET A 1 10.93 12.74 9.31
N MET A 2 11.65 12.24 8.30
CA MET A 2 12.33 10.91 8.25
C MET A 2 13.19 10.50 9.48
N ARG A 3 13.50 11.45 10.36
CA ARG A 3 14.30 11.24 11.58
C ARG A 3 13.52 11.43 12.89
N LEU A 4 12.32 12.00 12.85
CA LEU A 4 11.51 12.29 14.05
C LEU A 4 10.85 11.00 14.56
N LEU A 5 10.14 10.29 13.68
CA LEU A 5 9.44 9.05 14.05
C LEU A 5 10.38 7.85 14.22
N THR A 6 11.62 7.95 13.74
CA THR A 6 12.67 6.95 13.91
C THR A 6 13.60 7.25 15.09
N GLY A 7 13.41 8.37 15.79
CA GLY A 7 14.26 8.81 16.90
C GLY A 7 15.68 9.24 16.50
N ALA A 8 15.98 9.32 15.20
CA ALA A 8 17.29 9.68 14.67
C ALA A 8 17.56 11.20 14.62
N SER A 9 16.62 12.03 15.09
CA SER A 9 16.75 13.48 15.20
C SER A 9 16.73 13.89 16.66
N SER A 10 17.77 14.58 17.12
CA SER A 10 17.82 15.28 18.41
C SER A 10 17.36 16.75 18.31
N ASP A 11 16.88 17.16 17.13
CA ASP A 11 16.47 18.53 16.86
C ASP A 11 15.03 18.77 17.35
N ASP A 12 14.91 19.21 18.60
CA ASP A 12 13.66 19.53 19.31
C ASP A 12 12.86 20.67 18.64
N SER A 13 13.48 21.39 17.69
CA SER A 13 12.85 22.51 16.98
C SER A 13 11.90 22.07 15.85
N PHE A 14 12.02 20.84 15.36
CA PHE A 14 11.20 20.35 14.24
C PHE A 14 9.86 19.78 14.72
N HIS A 15 8.88 20.67 14.91
CA HIS A 15 7.50 20.26 15.19
C HIS A 15 6.82 19.80 13.88
N PHE A 16 6.54 18.50 13.79
CA PHE A 16 5.66 17.97 12.75
C PHE A 16 4.32 17.63 13.37
N GLU A 17 3.33 18.48 13.13
CA GLU A 17 1.96 18.19 13.50
C GLU A 17 1.43 17.07 12.60
N VAL A 18 1.28 15.88 13.19
CA VAL A 18 0.65 14.73 12.53
C VAL A 18 -0.85 14.95 12.60
N ASP A 19 -1.41 15.55 11.56
CA ASP A 19 -2.86 15.70 11.36
C ASP A 19 -3.34 14.67 10.33
N PRO A 20 -3.69 13.43 10.76
CA PRO A 20 -4.14 12.38 9.86
C PRO A 20 -5.50 12.76 9.28
N ARG A 21 -5.60 12.78 7.95
CA ARG A 21 -6.83 13.14 7.24
C ARG A 21 -7.63 11.93 6.77
N SER A 22 -6.97 10.79 6.60
CA SER A 22 -7.60 9.55 6.18
C SER A 22 -6.83 8.36 6.74
N LEU A 23 -7.57 7.30 7.08
CA LEU A 23 -7.06 6.04 7.59
C LEU A 23 -7.75 4.87 6.89
N SER A 24 -7.00 3.85 6.54
CA SER A 24 -7.51 2.62 5.91
C SER A 24 -6.77 1.40 6.48
N THR A 25 -7.46 0.27 6.62
CA THR A 25 -6.89 -0.94 7.23
C THR A 25 -6.99 -2.14 6.30
N PHE A 26 -5.93 -2.95 6.28
CA PHE A 26 -5.81 -4.16 5.47
C PHE A 26 -5.12 -5.26 6.28
N GLY A 27 -5.88 -6.10 6.96
CA GLY A 27 -5.32 -7.09 7.88
C GLY A 27 -4.50 -6.42 8.98
N SER A 28 -3.23 -6.79 9.13
CA SER A 28 -2.28 -6.17 10.07
C SER A 28 -1.70 -4.84 9.58
N THR A 29 -1.99 -4.41 8.34
CA THR A 29 -1.46 -3.17 7.77
C THR A 29 -2.44 -2.03 7.95
N VAL A 30 -1.97 -0.91 8.50
CA VAL A 30 -2.75 0.33 8.62
C VAL A 30 -2.08 1.40 7.76
N ILE A 31 -2.86 2.03 6.88
CA ILE A 31 -2.42 3.14 6.05
C ILE A 31 -3.03 4.42 6.61
N VAL A 32 -2.18 5.41 6.88
CA VAL A 32 -2.59 6.73 7.35
C VAL A 32 -2.00 7.76 6.41
N GLU A 33 -2.80 8.70 5.93
CA GLU A 33 -2.30 9.79 5.10
C GLU A 33 -2.74 11.15 5.63
N GLY A 34 -1.93 12.14 5.33
CA GLY A 34 -2.22 13.53 5.64
C GLY A 34 -1.44 14.48 4.75
N CYS A 35 -1.69 15.77 4.94
CA CYS A 35 -0.95 16.79 4.26
C CYS A 35 -0.83 18.06 5.10
N ASP A 36 0.26 18.78 4.85
CA ASP A 36 0.46 20.13 5.32
C ASP A 36 0.42 21.06 4.11
N GLN A 37 -0.69 21.80 3.98
CA GLN A 37 -0.89 22.73 2.88
C GLN A 37 0.07 23.92 2.96
N SER A 38 0.38 24.40 4.17
CA SER A 38 1.27 25.55 4.39
C SER A 38 2.69 25.25 3.91
N ARG A 39 3.16 24.02 4.17
CA ARG A 39 4.48 23.55 3.74
C ARG A 39 4.45 22.88 2.36
N SER A 40 3.28 22.77 1.73
CA SER A 40 3.09 22.09 0.44
C SER A 40 3.70 20.68 0.47
N ILE A 41 3.24 19.88 1.43
CA ILE A 41 3.74 18.55 1.72
C ILE A 41 2.58 17.57 1.86
N SER A 42 2.73 16.37 1.29
CA SER A 42 1.86 15.21 1.56
C SER A 42 2.68 14.08 2.16
N TRP A 43 2.04 13.25 2.98
CA TRP A 43 2.69 12.10 3.61
C TRP A 43 1.72 10.93 3.74
N VAL A 44 2.28 9.73 3.67
CA VAL A 44 1.61 8.46 3.95
C VAL A 44 2.48 7.66 4.90
N HIS A 45 1.88 7.13 5.96
CA HIS A 45 2.49 6.14 6.83
C HIS A 45 1.81 4.79 6.63
N ALA A 46 2.61 3.76 6.43
CA ALA A 46 2.16 2.38 6.44
C ALA A 46 2.70 1.70 7.70
N TRP A 47 1.79 1.28 8.57
CA TRP A 47 2.09 0.62 9.83
C TRP A 47 1.80 -0.86 9.73
N THR A 48 2.64 -1.68 10.37
CA THR A 48 2.28 -3.05 10.71
C THR A 48 1.91 -3.09 12.19
N VAL A 49 0.73 -3.62 12.49
CA VAL A 49 0.18 -3.73 13.84
C VAL A 49 0.08 -5.20 14.23
N THR A 50 0.60 -5.54 15.42
CA THR A 50 0.55 -6.88 16.00
C THR A 50 0.21 -6.72 17.48
N ASP A 51 -0.80 -7.43 17.96
CA ASP A 51 -1.28 -7.36 19.36
C ASP A 51 -1.56 -5.94 19.86
N GLY A 52 -2.10 -5.10 18.98
CA GLY A 52 -2.39 -3.69 19.27
C GLY A 52 -1.17 -2.77 19.31
N ILE A 53 0.03 -3.28 19.01
CA ILE A 53 1.28 -2.53 18.99
C ILE A 53 1.73 -2.31 17.55
N ILE A 54 2.15 -1.09 17.22
CA ILE A 54 2.79 -0.79 15.93
C ILE A 54 4.22 -1.36 15.97
N THR A 55 4.49 -2.37 15.15
CA THR A 55 5.77 -3.08 15.11
C THR A 55 6.65 -2.63 13.95
N GLN A 56 6.07 -2.03 12.91
CA GLN A 56 6.81 -1.43 11.79
C GLN A 56 6.14 -0.14 11.35
N VAL A 57 6.96 0.83 10.93
CA VAL A 57 6.51 2.08 10.32
C VAL A 57 7.32 2.30 9.04
N ARG A 58 6.62 2.50 7.92
CA ARG A 58 7.19 3.01 6.67
C ARG A 58 6.59 4.36 6.37
N GLU A 59 7.43 5.35 6.10
CA GLU A 59 7.03 6.71 5.79
C GLU A 59 7.33 7.03 4.32
N TYR A 60 6.32 7.55 3.64
CA TYR A 60 6.40 8.05 2.26
C TYR A 60 6.04 9.53 2.27
N PHE A 61 6.95 10.36 1.77
CA PHE A 61 6.79 11.81 1.76
C PHE A 61 6.78 12.31 0.33
N ASN A 62 5.85 13.20 -0.03
CA ASN A 62 5.67 13.69 -1.39
C ASN A 62 5.82 12.57 -2.42
N THR A 63 5.08 11.50 -2.20
CA THR A 63 5.10 10.26 -2.98
C THR A 63 3.65 9.81 -3.11
N SER A 64 3.22 9.49 -4.33
CA SER A 64 1.90 8.89 -4.54
C SER A 64 2.00 7.40 -4.25
N LEU A 65 1.17 6.88 -3.35
CA LEU A 65 1.18 5.48 -2.96
C LEU A 65 -0.10 4.79 -3.41
N THR A 66 0.05 3.67 -4.10
CA THR A 66 -1.06 2.78 -4.45
C THR A 66 -0.88 1.45 -3.72
N VAL A 67 -1.91 0.96 -3.06
CA VAL A 67 -1.88 -0.35 -2.39
C VAL A 67 -2.57 -1.36 -3.28
N THR A 68 -1.90 -2.48 -3.53
CA THR A 68 -2.43 -3.58 -4.33
C THR A 68 -2.42 -4.86 -3.52
N ARG A 69 -3.43 -5.72 -3.71
CA ARG A 69 -3.41 -7.06 -3.12
C ARG A 69 -2.63 -8.00 -4.02
N LEU A 70 -1.60 -8.65 -3.47
CA LEU A 70 -0.82 -9.66 -4.18
C LEU A 70 -1.35 -11.05 -3.80
N GLY A 71 -2.02 -11.71 -4.74
CA GLY A 71 -2.50 -13.08 -4.53
C GLY A 71 -2.92 -13.73 -5.84
N ASN A 72 -2.83 -15.06 -5.90
CA ASN A 72 -3.36 -15.81 -7.03
C ASN A 72 -4.86 -15.53 -7.14
N SER A 73 -5.30 -15.12 -8.32
CA SER A 73 -6.70 -15.19 -8.71
C SER A 73 -7.14 -16.65 -8.76
N SER A 74 -7.31 -17.29 -7.61
CA SER A 74 -8.24 -18.41 -7.50
C SER A 74 -9.62 -17.81 -7.63
N GLN A 75 -9.98 -17.47 -8.88
CA GLN A 75 -11.32 -17.20 -9.28
C GLN A 75 -12.10 -18.46 -8.91
N SER A 76 -12.80 -18.43 -7.78
CA SER A 76 -13.88 -19.37 -7.51
C SER A 76 -14.98 -19.08 -8.53
N GLN A 77 -14.75 -19.49 -9.77
CA GLN A 77 -15.83 -19.65 -10.73
C GLN A 77 -16.62 -20.88 -10.28
N ASN A 78 -17.50 -20.69 -9.30
CA ASN A 78 -18.64 -21.57 -9.11
C ASN A 78 -19.58 -21.35 -10.31
N TYR A 79 -19.26 -21.97 -11.43
CA TYR A 79 -20.26 -22.29 -12.44
C TYR A 79 -20.45 -23.80 -12.42
N ASP A 80 -21.56 -24.18 -11.79
CA ASP A 80 -22.16 -25.49 -11.94
C ASP A 80 -22.48 -25.70 -13.43
N SER A 81 -21.70 -26.54 -14.13
CA SER A 81 -22.01 -27.12 -15.44
C SER A 81 -21.01 -28.23 -15.78
N SER A 82 -21.46 -29.47 -15.56
CA SER A 82 -21.04 -30.77 -16.11
C SER A 82 -20.08 -30.81 -17.33
N SER A 83 -18.89 -31.43 -17.11
CA SER A 83 -18.11 -32.45 -17.90
C SER A 83 -17.97 -32.38 -19.46
N PRO A 84 -17.01 -33.09 -20.12
CA PRO A 84 -15.95 -33.99 -19.61
C PRO A 84 -14.51 -33.76 -20.16
N SER A 85 -13.56 -34.37 -19.45
CA SER A 85 -12.20 -34.83 -19.80
C SER A 85 -11.65 -34.69 -21.23
N SER A 86 -10.40 -34.23 -21.32
CA SER A 86 -9.39 -34.87 -22.21
C SER A 86 -7.99 -34.74 -21.63
N SER A 87 -7.32 -35.89 -21.57
CA SER A 87 -5.94 -36.09 -21.20
C SER A 87 -4.99 -35.70 -22.34
N SER A 88 -3.94 -34.93 -22.04
CA SER A 88 -2.73 -34.93 -22.86
C SER A 88 -1.51 -34.53 -22.01
N THR A 89 -0.50 -35.38 -22.11
CA THR A 89 0.78 -35.28 -21.41
C THR A 89 1.75 -34.39 -22.20
N SER A 90 2.47 -33.49 -21.48
CA SER A 90 3.72 -32.79 -21.85
C SER A 90 3.61 -31.51 -22.72
N PRO A 91 4.55 -30.53 -22.63
CA PRO A 91 5.71 -30.38 -21.74
C PRO A 91 5.59 -29.19 -20.76
N LEU A 92 6.45 -29.16 -19.73
CA LEU A 92 6.63 -28.05 -18.78
C LEU A 92 6.98 -26.74 -19.53
N THR A 93 5.96 -26.01 -19.94
CA THR A 93 6.07 -24.59 -20.25
C THR A 93 5.61 -23.90 -18.99
N ALA A 94 6.42 -23.04 -18.40
CA ALA A 94 5.96 -22.20 -17.31
C ALA A 94 4.85 -21.30 -17.86
N GLU A 95 3.59 -21.75 -17.76
CA GLU A 95 2.45 -20.88 -18.02
C GLU A 95 2.59 -19.70 -17.07
N ILE A 96 2.82 -18.52 -17.64
CA ILE A 96 2.77 -17.27 -16.89
C ILE A 96 1.28 -17.08 -16.56
N THR A 97 0.85 -17.65 -15.43
CA THR A 97 -0.49 -17.36 -14.90
C THR A 97 -0.53 -15.87 -14.61
N PRO A 98 -1.40 -15.08 -15.28
CA PRO A 98 -1.47 -13.65 -15.03
C PRO A 98 -1.85 -13.43 -13.56
N VAL A 99 -0.93 -12.85 -12.80
CA VAL A 99 -1.22 -12.43 -11.43
C VAL A 99 -2.03 -11.15 -11.50
N HIS A 100 -3.32 -11.25 -11.18
CA HIS A 100 -4.18 -10.08 -11.06
C HIS A 100 -3.94 -9.42 -9.70
N CYS A 101 -3.34 -8.23 -9.70
CA CYS A 101 -3.05 -7.45 -8.50
C CYS A 101 -4.01 -6.24 -8.44
N PRO A 102 -5.26 -6.41 -7.97
CA PRO A 102 -6.19 -5.28 -7.92
C PRO A 102 -5.64 -4.21 -6.98
N TYR A 103 -5.70 -2.96 -7.42
CA TYR A 103 -5.52 -1.85 -6.49
C TYR A 103 -6.72 -1.80 -5.55
N VAL A 104 -6.45 -1.56 -4.28
CA VAL A 104 -7.47 -1.50 -3.23
C VAL A 104 -7.50 -0.16 -2.52
N TRP A 105 -6.47 0.67 -2.73
CA TRP A 105 -6.37 2.01 -2.18
C TRP A 105 -5.34 2.84 -2.94
N GLU A 106 -5.54 4.15 -2.98
CA GLU A 106 -4.60 5.12 -3.55
C GLU A 106 -4.58 6.39 -2.70
N SER A 107 -3.40 6.97 -2.53
CA SER A 107 -3.21 8.23 -1.81
C SER A 107 -3.95 9.37 -2.50
N SER A 108 -4.64 10.19 -1.72
CA SER A 108 -5.50 11.25 -2.23
C SER A 108 -4.87 12.64 -2.14
N PHE A 109 -3.78 12.80 -1.40
CA PHE A 109 -3.17 14.12 -1.13
C PHE A 109 -1.92 14.41 -1.95
N SER A 110 -1.32 13.41 -2.60
CA SER A 110 -0.13 13.57 -3.45
C SER A 110 -0.35 14.59 -4.57
N ASN A 111 -1.51 14.54 -5.21
CA ASN A 111 -1.88 15.42 -6.33
C ASN A 111 -2.31 16.83 -5.89
N LYS A 112 -2.62 17.04 -4.61
CA LYS A 112 -3.18 18.30 -4.08
C LYS A 112 -2.13 19.36 -3.80
N VAL A 113 -0.85 19.01 -3.89
CA VAL A 113 0.28 19.89 -3.60
C VAL A 113 0.80 20.62 -4.86
N GLY A 114 0.19 20.36 -6.03
CA GLY A 114 0.50 21.06 -7.28
C GLY A 114 1.85 20.69 -7.90
N LYS A 115 2.46 19.59 -7.47
CA LYS A 115 3.74 19.08 -7.96
C LYS A 115 3.58 17.61 -8.36
N SER A 116 4.19 17.22 -9.47
CA SER A 116 4.33 15.79 -9.78
C SER A 116 5.27 15.15 -8.77
N VAL A 117 4.94 13.94 -8.34
CA VAL A 117 5.68 13.16 -7.35
C VAL A 117 5.93 11.75 -7.87
N PRO A 118 7.00 11.07 -7.41
CA PRO A 118 7.17 9.66 -7.73
C PRO A 118 5.98 8.83 -7.26
N GLY A 119 5.60 7.83 -8.06
CA GLY A 119 4.59 6.83 -7.72
C GLY A 119 5.23 5.56 -7.19
N LEU A 120 4.63 4.94 -6.17
CA LEU A 120 5.09 3.70 -5.57
C LEU A 120 3.90 2.75 -5.33
N VAL A 121 4.11 1.45 -5.54
CA VAL A 121 3.10 0.42 -5.27
C VAL A 121 3.48 -0.38 -4.04
N LEU A 122 2.60 -0.42 -3.04
CA LEU A 122 2.71 -1.27 -1.87
C LEU A 122 1.85 -2.52 -2.08
N ALA A 123 2.50 -3.65 -2.34
CA ALA A 123 1.84 -4.95 -2.35
C ALA A 123 1.58 -5.42 -0.91
N ILE A 124 0.35 -5.85 -0.64
CA ILE A 124 -0.10 -6.43 0.65
C ILE A 124 -0.70 -7.82 0.45
#